data_AF-U1QWY3-F1
#
_entry.id   AF-U1QWY3-F1
#
_cell.length_a   1.000
_cell.length_b   1.000
_cell.length_c   1.000
_cell.angle_alpha   90.00
_cell.angle_beta   90.00
_cell.angle_gamma   90.00
#
_symmetry.space_group_name_H-M   'P 1'
#
loop_
_entity.id
_entity.type
_entity.pdbx_description
1 polymer ?
#
loop_
_entity_poly.entity_id
_entity_poly.type
_entity_poly.pdbx_seq_one_letter_code
_entity_poly.pdbx_strand_id
1 'polypeptide(L)'
;MTEDEFYIDDSIEECTTTGSFTDHDIEDGSTLIQRSYYRLADGDRTEFEPTGSFFDALESAFIWAYLGTVRENSVPEHVEAAIDDARALTAEEFEDQEADLRTEVLPAFYRHLAGFHCAYRG
;
A
#
# COMPACT_ATOMS: atom_id res chain seq x y z
N MET A 1 7.58 -15.04 42.11
CA MET A 1 6.25 -14.40 42.00
C MET A 1 6.50 -12.93 42.29
N THR A 2 6.62 -12.04 41.31
CA THR A 2 6.20 -12.10 39.91
C THR A 2 7.10 -11.10 39.18
N GLU A 3 7.62 -11.50 38.02
CA GLU A 3 8.39 -10.62 37.14
C GLU A 3 7.44 -9.58 36.56
N ASP A 4 7.79 -8.31 36.74
CA ASP A 4 7.06 -7.16 36.23
C ASP A 4 7.34 -7.12 34.71
N GLU A 5 6.57 -7.92 33.96
CA GLU A 5 6.55 -7.85 32.50
C GLU A 5 5.97 -6.49 32.12
N PHE A 6 6.87 -5.60 31.72
CA PHE A 6 6.55 -4.36 31.04
C PHE A 6 5.73 -4.76 29.80
N TYR A 7 4.40 -4.68 29.89
CA TYR A 7 3.50 -4.75 28.75
C TYR A 7 3.88 -3.57 27.86
N ILE A 8 4.80 -3.81 26.93
CA ILE A 8 4.86 -3.04 25.70
C ILE A 8 3.47 -3.26 25.10
N ASP A 9 2.69 -2.19 25.05
CA ASP A 9 1.44 -2.18 24.32
C ASP A 9 1.77 -2.50 22.85
N ASP A 10 1.60 -3.77 22.47
CA ASP A 10 1.82 -4.33 21.13
C ASP A 10 0.84 -3.76 20.09
N SER A 11 0.02 -2.76 20.48
CA SER A 11 -0.88 -2.02 19.59
C SER A 11 -0.23 -0.82 18.90
N ILE A 12 1.07 -0.59 19.14
CA ILE A 12 1.90 -0.01 18.07
C ILE A 12 2.10 -1.12 17.04
N GLU A 13 1.02 -1.47 16.34
CA GLU A 13 1.06 -2.33 15.16
C GLU A 13 2.19 -1.78 14.29
N GLU A 14 3.25 -2.57 14.13
CA GLU A 14 4.34 -2.17 13.25
C GLU A 14 3.68 -1.89 11.89
N CYS A 15 3.67 -0.62 11.49
CA CYS A 15 3.07 -0.09 10.27
C CYS A 15 3.81 -0.64 9.05
N THR A 16 3.60 -1.93 8.88
CA THR A 16 4.18 -2.77 7.87
C THR A 16 3.13 -2.95 6.81
N THR A 17 3.62 -3.28 5.63
CA THR A 17 2.78 -3.63 4.49
C THR A 17 1.82 -4.78 4.79
N THR A 18 2.16 -5.64 5.75
CA THR A 18 1.35 -6.80 6.16
C THR A 18 0.25 -6.41 7.14
N GLY A 19 0.55 -5.61 8.17
CA GLY A 19 -0.38 -5.32 9.26
C GLY A 19 -1.20 -4.03 9.12
N SER A 20 -0.85 -3.14 8.20
CA SER A 20 -1.49 -1.81 8.12
C SER A 20 -2.98 -1.80 7.77
N PHE A 21 -3.54 -2.89 7.26
CA PHE A 21 -4.95 -2.97 6.83
C PHE A 21 -5.78 -4.01 7.61
N THR A 22 -5.27 -4.49 8.75
CA THR A 22 -5.94 -5.50 9.60
C THR A 22 -7.33 -5.05 10.06
N ASP A 23 -7.52 -3.74 10.23
CA ASP A 23 -8.79 -3.11 10.60
C ASP A 23 -9.86 -3.15 9.49
N HIS A 24 -9.46 -3.49 8.25
CA HIS A 24 -10.33 -3.67 7.09
C HIS A 24 -10.61 -5.14 6.74
N ASP A 25 -10.49 -6.07 7.70
CA ASP A 25 -10.54 -7.52 7.47
C ASP A 25 -9.44 -8.04 6.52
N ILE A 26 -8.35 -7.29 6.32
CA ILE A 26 -7.21 -7.70 5.48
C ILE A 26 -6.09 -8.21 6.39
N GLU A 27 -6.09 -9.51 6.64
CA GLU A 27 -5.12 -10.17 7.54
C GLU A 27 -3.68 -10.13 7.02
N ASP A 28 -3.49 -10.02 5.70
CA ASP A 28 -2.17 -9.89 5.07
C ASP A 28 -2.24 -8.93 3.88
N GLY A 29 -1.78 -7.69 4.10
CA GLY A 29 -1.70 -6.66 3.06
C GLY A 29 -0.83 -7.04 1.86
N SER A 30 0.02 -8.08 1.94
CA SER A 30 0.74 -8.62 0.79
C SER A 30 -0.19 -9.17 -0.31
N THR A 31 -1.42 -9.54 0.06
CA THR A 31 -2.45 -9.94 -0.91
C THR A 31 -2.86 -8.79 -1.81
N LEU A 32 -2.95 -7.56 -1.28
CA LEU A 32 -3.24 -6.37 -2.07
C LEU A 32 -2.10 -6.08 -3.05
N ILE A 33 -0.85 -6.23 -2.59
CA ILE A 33 0.35 -6.07 -3.42
C ILE A 33 0.29 -7.00 -4.62
N GLN A 34 0.06 -8.28 -4.36
CA GLN A 34 0.05 -9.31 -5.40
C GLN A 34 -1.10 -9.08 -6.40
N ARG A 35 -2.31 -8.77 -5.93
CA ARG A 35 -3.47 -8.50 -6.78
C ARG A 35 -3.27 -7.28 -7.67
N SER A 36 -2.75 -6.19 -7.10
CA SER A 36 -2.48 -4.96 -7.85
C SER A 36 -1.41 -5.18 -8.92
N TYR A 37 -0.34 -5.92 -8.61
CA TYR A 37 0.67 -6.30 -9.60
C TYR A 37 0.08 -7.09 -10.77
N TYR A 38 -0.74 -8.11 -10.49
CA TYR A 38 -1.38 -8.87 -11.57
C TYR A 38 -2.37 -8.03 -12.36
N ARG A 39 -3.03 -7.04 -11.72
CA ARG A 39 -3.92 -6.11 -12.41
C ARG A 39 -3.17 -5.17 -13.35
N LEU A 40 -1.97 -4.72 -12.98
CA LEU A 40 -1.09 -3.96 -13.86
C LEU A 40 -0.61 -4.81 -15.04
N ALA A 41 -0.20 -6.05 -14.79
CA ALA A 41 0.24 -6.97 -15.83
C ALA A 41 -0.87 -7.30 -16.84
N ASP A 42 -2.12 -7.44 -16.39
CA ASP A 42 -3.30 -7.62 -17.25
C ASP A 42 -3.58 -6.39 -18.14
N GLY A 43 -3.12 -5.21 -17.72
CA GLY A 43 -3.15 -3.97 -18.51
C GLY A 43 -1.88 -3.71 -19.33
N ASP A 44 -1.06 -4.73 -19.58
CA ASP A 44 0.24 -4.65 -20.28
C ASP A 44 1.26 -3.68 -19.63
N ARG A 45 1.13 -3.43 -18.31
CA ARG A 45 2.07 -2.62 -17.52
C ARG A 45 3.01 -3.51 -16.71
N THR A 46 3.91 -4.21 -17.42
CA THR A 46 4.88 -5.14 -16.81
C THR A 46 6.23 -4.50 -16.49
N GLU A 47 6.48 -3.31 -17.00
CA GLU A 47 7.71 -2.53 -16.79
C GLU A 47 7.38 -1.18 -16.17
N PHE A 48 8.30 -0.63 -15.39
CA PHE A 48 8.12 0.70 -14.79
C PHE A 48 8.31 1.79 -15.84
N GLU A 49 7.40 2.76 -15.86
CA GLU A 49 7.53 4.00 -16.60
C GLU A 49 7.24 5.17 -15.65
N PRO A 50 8.17 6.12 -15.43
CA PRO A 50 7.98 7.24 -14.50
C PRO A 50 7.04 8.30 -15.11
N THR A 51 5.79 7.91 -15.35
CA THR A 51 4.78 8.73 -16.00
C THR A 51 3.55 8.85 -15.12
N GLY A 52 2.86 10.00 -15.20
CA GLY A 52 1.58 10.18 -14.51
C GLY A 52 0.59 9.05 -14.81
N SER A 53 0.51 8.61 -16.08
CA SER A 53 -0.38 7.52 -16.50
C SER A 53 -0.05 6.17 -15.87
N PHE A 54 1.23 5.90 -15.58
CA PHE A 54 1.61 4.68 -14.88
C PHE A 54 1.17 4.74 -13.43
N PHE A 55 1.39 5.88 -12.75
CA PHE A 55 0.95 6.07 -11.38
C PHE A 55 -0.58 6.09 -11.22
N ASP A 56 -1.31 6.66 -12.20
CA ASP A 56 -2.79 6.55 -12.28
C ASP A 56 -3.24 5.08 -12.38
N ALA A 57 -2.52 4.28 -13.17
CA ALA A 57 -2.82 2.86 -13.33
C ALA A 57 -2.48 2.05 -12.07
N LEU A 58 -1.40 2.40 -11.36
CA LEU A 58 -1.01 1.79 -10.08
C LEU A 58 -2.07 2.06 -9.01
N GLU A 59 -2.50 3.30 -8.87
CA GLU A 59 -3.61 3.69 -7.98
C GLU A 59 -4.89 2.90 -8.31
N SER A 60 -5.29 2.91 -9.59
CA SER A 60 -6.48 2.18 -10.05
C SER A 60 -6.41 0.68 -9.77
N ALA A 61 -5.22 0.08 -9.94
CA ALA A 61 -4.97 -1.32 -9.65
C ALA A 61 -5.08 -1.62 -8.15
N PHE A 62 -4.59 -0.72 -7.30
CA PHE A 62 -4.70 -0.85 -5.85
C PHE A 62 -6.13 -0.72 -5.36
N ILE A 63 -6.87 0.30 -5.82
CA ILE A 63 -8.28 0.49 -5.46
C ILE A 63 -9.10 -0.75 -5.87
N TRP A 64 -8.85 -1.29 -7.07
CA TRP A 64 -9.49 -2.52 -7.52
C TRP A 64 -9.17 -3.71 -6.60
N ALA A 65 -7.91 -3.87 -6.19
CA ALA A 65 -7.50 -4.93 -5.29
C ALA A 65 -8.13 -4.79 -3.89
N TYR A 66 -8.19 -3.56 -3.37
CA TYR A 66 -8.80 -3.23 -2.08
C TYR A 66 -10.29 -3.57 -2.08
N LEU A 67 -11.07 -3.02 -3.02
CA LEU A 67 -12.52 -3.26 -3.16
C LEU A 67 -12.85 -4.72 -3.47
N GLY A 68 -11.93 -5.46 -4.10
CA GLY A 68 -12.08 -6.90 -4.31
C GLY A 68 -11.77 -7.76 -3.08
N THR A 69 -11.29 -7.17 -1.99
CA THR A 69 -10.88 -7.86 -0.76
C THR A 69 -11.82 -7.52 0.40
N VAL A 70 -12.17 -6.25 0.55
CA VAL A 70 -13.00 -5.76 1.65
C VAL A 70 -14.50 -5.99 1.38
N ARG A 71 -15.34 -5.84 2.41
CA ARG A 71 -16.81 -6.00 2.30
C ARG A 71 -17.53 -4.70 1.95
N GLU A 72 -16.83 -3.58 2.12
CA GLU A 72 -17.25 -2.23 1.81
C GLU A 72 -17.40 -2.02 0.30
N ASN A 73 -18.30 -1.11 -0.08
CA ASN A 73 -18.55 -0.78 -1.49
C ASN A 73 -17.75 0.45 -1.96
N SER A 74 -16.93 1.03 -1.09
CA SER A 74 -16.15 2.24 -1.35
C SER A 74 -14.88 2.23 -0.52
N VAL A 75 -13.85 2.92 -1.01
CA VAL A 75 -12.62 3.15 -0.25
C VAL A 75 -12.89 4.24 0.80
N PRO A 76 -12.51 4.05 2.07
CA PRO A 76 -12.62 5.11 3.08
C PRO A 76 -11.73 6.31 2.76
N GLU A 77 -12.17 7.52 3.12
CA GLU A 77 -11.46 8.78 2.81
C GLU A 77 -10.00 8.79 3.27
N HIS A 78 -9.70 8.24 4.45
CA HIS A 78 -8.32 8.15 4.96
C HIS A 78 -7.45 7.17 4.15
N VAL A 79 -8.05 6.11 3.60
CA VAL A 79 -7.35 5.18 2.71
C VAL A 79 -7.12 5.83 1.34
N GLU A 80 -8.10 6.55 0.79
CA GLU A 80 -7.92 7.32 -0.46
C GLU A 80 -6.79 8.35 -0.33
N ALA A 81 -6.79 9.14 0.75
CA ALA A 81 -5.71 10.09 1.03
C ALA A 81 -4.34 9.40 1.16
N ALA A 82 -4.29 8.23 1.81
CA ALA A 82 -3.03 7.48 1.95
C ALA A 82 -2.52 6.95 0.61
N ILE A 83 -3.42 6.54 -0.30
CA ILE A 83 -3.07 6.11 -1.65
C ILE A 83 -2.51 7.29 -2.46
N ASP A 84 -3.18 8.44 -2.42
CA ASP A 84 -2.78 9.64 -3.15
C ASP A 84 -1.39 10.12 -2.74
N ASP A 85 -1.12 10.18 -1.43
CA ASP A 85 0.18 10.64 -0.92
C ASP A 85 1.28 9.60 -1.16
N ALA A 86 0.98 8.30 -1.03
CA ALA A 86 1.93 7.24 -1.36
C ALA A 86 2.30 7.27 -2.85
N ARG A 87 1.32 7.51 -3.71
CA ARG A 87 1.51 7.66 -5.15
C ARG A 87 2.40 8.87 -5.46
N ALA A 88 2.10 10.03 -4.86
CA ALA A 88 2.86 11.26 -5.08
C ALA A 88 4.33 11.10 -4.63
N LEU A 89 4.55 10.54 -3.44
CA LEU A 89 5.88 10.33 -2.89
C LEU A 89 6.69 9.29 -3.71
N THR A 90 6.03 8.23 -4.18
CA THR A 90 6.69 7.25 -5.08
C THR A 90 7.05 7.89 -6.42
N ALA A 91 6.19 8.75 -6.96
CA ALA A 91 6.49 9.45 -8.21
C ALA A 91 7.71 10.36 -8.07
N GLU A 92 7.81 11.10 -6.96
CA GLU A 92 8.98 11.93 -6.64
C GLU A 92 10.25 11.08 -6.45
N GLU A 93 10.17 9.95 -5.72
CA GLU A 93 11.33 9.07 -5.47
C GLU A 93 11.91 8.46 -6.78
N PHE A 94 11.08 8.26 -7.80
CA PHE A 94 11.46 7.55 -9.02
C PHE A 94 11.41 8.40 -10.30
N GLU A 95 11.28 9.73 -10.20
CA GLU A 95 11.03 10.61 -11.37
C GLU A 95 12.11 10.54 -12.47
N ASP A 96 13.38 10.36 -12.09
CA ASP A 96 14.54 10.46 -12.99
C ASP A 96 15.44 9.20 -12.96
N GLN A 97 14.93 8.06 -12.52
CA GLN A 97 15.72 6.83 -12.40
C GLN A 97 15.07 5.62 -13.07
N GLU A 98 15.92 4.78 -13.68
CA GLU A 98 15.56 3.42 -14.08
C GLU A 98 15.40 2.57 -12.81
N ALA A 99 14.26 1.91 -12.65
CA ALA A 99 13.97 1.06 -11.50
C ALA A 99 13.12 -0.15 -11.90
N ASP A 100 13.32 -1.26 -11.21
CA ASP A 100 12.50 -2.45 -11.40
C ASP A 100 11.13 -2.27 -10.72
N LEU A 101 10.06 -2.43 -11.51
CA LEU A 101 8.68 -2.34 -11.04
C LEU A 101 8.43 -3.24 -9.81
N ARG A 102 8.93 -4.48 -9.84
CA ARG A 102 8.59 -5.53 -8.86
C ARG A 102 9.45 -5.44 -7.61
N THR A 103 10.73 -5.13 -7.72
CA THR A 103 11.68 -5.17 -6.60
C THR A 103 11.97 -3.80 -5.99
N GLU A 104 11.58 -2.71 -6.66
CA GLU A 104 11.87 -1.35 -6.18
C GLU A 104 10.60 -0.51 -6.06
N VAL A 105 9.92 -0.25 -7.18
CA VAL A 105 8.81 0.73 -7.23
C VAL A 105 7.61 0.27 -6.41
N LEU A 106 7.14 -0.96 -6.62
CA LEU A 106 6.02 -1.50 -5.86
C LEU A 106 6.34 -1.59 -4.36
N PRO A 107 7.48 -2.19 -3.92
CA PRO A 107 7.85 -2.18 -2.51
C PRO A 107 7.89 -0.79 -1.89
N ALA A 108 8.40 0.23 -2.60
CA ALA A 108 8.42 1.60 -2.12
C ALA A 108 7.01 2.17 -1.97
N PHE A 109 6.16 2.05 -3.01
CA PHE A 109 4.77 2.48 -2.96
C PHE A 109 4.02 1.90 -1.75
N TYR A 110 4.12 0.59 -1.54
CA TYR A 110 3.38 -0.03 -0.44
C TYR A 110 3.94 0.30 0.95
N ARG A 111 5.25 0.54 1.05
CA ARG A 111 5.86 1.03 2.29
C ARG A 111 5.35 2.43 2.62
N HIS A 112 5.28 3.32 1.63
CA HIS A 112 4.74 4.67 1.81
C HIS A 112 3.26 4.64 2.18
N LEU A 113 2.48 3.80 1.49
CA LEU A 113 1.06 3.60 1.76
C LEU A 113 0.81 3.13 3.19
N ALA A 114 1.54 2.12 3.67
CA ALA A 114 1.42 1.64 5.05
C ALA A 114 1.74 2.77 6.06
N GLY A 115 2.74 3.59 5.76
CA GLY A 115 3.08 4.76 6.57
C GLY A 115 1.96 5.81 6.63
N PHE A 116 1.42 6.21 5.48
CA PHE A 116 0.34 7.19 5.40
C PHE A 116 -0.97 6.66 5.99
N HIS A 117 -1.33 5.41 5.71
CA HIS A 117 -2.53 4.79 6.26
C HIS A 117 -2.51 4.82 7.80
N CYS A 118 -1.39 4.41 8.39
CA CYS A 118 -1.20 4.50 9.84
C CYS A 118 -1.28 5.94 10.37
N ALA A 119 -0.72 6.91 9.65
CA ALA A 119 -0.80 8.32 10.04
C ALA A 119 -2.23 8.87 9.98
N TYR A 120 -3.06 8.34 9.07
CA TYR A 120 -4.42 8.84 8.80
C TYR A 120 -5.53 8.07 9.53
N ARG A 121 -5.23 6.91 10.13
CA ARG A 121 -6.18 6.15 10.96
C ARG A 121 -6.56 6.82 12.29
N GLY A 122 -5.86 7.90 12.65
CA GLY A 122 -5.98 8.61 13.93
C GLY A 122 -7.35 9.23 14.20
#